data_AF-A0A498G4R2-F1
#
_entry.id   AF-A0A498G4R2-F1
#
_cell.length_a   1.000
_cell.length_b   1.000
_cell.length_c   1.000
_cell.angle_alpha   90.00
_cell.angle_beta   90.00
_cell.angle_gamma   90.00
#
_symmetry.space_group_name_H-M   'P 1'
#
loop_
_entity.id
_entity.type
_entity.pdbx_description
1 polymer ?
#
loop_
_entity_poly.entity_id
_entity_poly.type
_entity_poly.pdbx_seq_one_letter_code
_entity_poly.pdbx_strand_id
1 'polypeptide(L)'
;MQEAFELWEEEYTLDALTNLSSSQIESQKAEFEAEVQALLAEHRPGRLVAERPALAQVYGKPPYTAEEWERAREQIRTEAKKVRFRFNQAAGIIAEEETNAKREWMSNLVESLPTPEINIGL
;
A
#
# COMPACT_ATOMS: atom_id res chain seq x y z
N MET A 1 7.51 11.40 -13.03
CA MET A 1 7.18 9.96 -13.07
C MET A 1 8.27 9.13 -12.41
N GLN A 2 9.52 9.16 -12.90
CA GLN A 2 10.61 8.37 -12.31
C GLN A 2 10.88 8.74 -10.85
N GLU A 3 10.89 10.04 -10.53
CA GLU A 3 10.96 10.53 -9.14
C GLU A 3 9.85 9.97 -8.24
N ALA A 4 8.62 9.82 -8.75
CA ALA A 4 7.52 9.24 -7.99
C ALA A 4 7.75 7.74 -7.72
N PHE A 5 8.35 7.02 -8.66
CA PHE A 5 8.68 5.61 -8.46
C PHE A 5 9.82 5.43 -7.45
N GLU A 6 10.84 6.28 -7.52
CA GLU A 6 11.94 6.29 -6.54
C GLU A 6 11.41 6.58 -5.13
N LEU A 7 10.56 7.60 -5.00
CA LEU A 7 9.90 7.92 -3.74
C LEU A 7 9.07 6.74 -3.20
N TRP A 8 8.31 6.06 -4.05
CA TRP A 8 7.55 4.88 -3.64
C TRP A 8 8.43 3.70 -3.21
N GLU A 9 9.61 3.54 -3.82
CA GLU A 9 10.56 2.51 -3.42
C GLU A 9 11.23 2.81 -2.07
N GLU A 10 11.46 4.09 -1.77
CA GLU A 10 12.05 4.54 -0.51
C GLU A 10 11.04 4.57 0.64
N GLU A 11 9.83 5.09 0.42
CA GLU A 11 8.83 5.31 1.46
C GLU A 11 8.06 4.04 1.81
N TYR A 12 7.64 3.27 0.80
CA TYR A 12 6.81 2.08 0.99
C TYR A 12 7.63 0.78 0.99
N THR A 13 8.73 0.78 1.74
CA THR A 13 9.49 -0.44 2.00
C THR A 13 8.71 -1.38 2.91
N LEU A 14 8.95 -2.69 2.79
CA LEU A 14 8.28 -3.66 3.67
C LEU A 14 8.56 -3.35 5.14
N ASP A 15 9.82 -3.01 5.48
CA ASP A 15 10.25 -2.69 6.84
C ASP A 15 9.53 -1.45 7.40
N ALA A 16 9.47 -0.36 6.62
CA ALA A 16 8.73 0.84 7.03
C ALA A 16 7.25 0.53 7.29
N LEU A 17 6.64 -0.29 6.44
CA LEU A 17 5.23 -0.66 6.56
C LEU A 17 4.97 -1.59 7.74
N THR A 18 5.86 -2.54 8.05
CA THR A 18 5.70 -3.45 9.20
C THR A 18 5.86 -2.76 10.55
N ASN A 19 6.48 -1.58 10.59
CA ASN A 19 6.58 -0.76 11.81
C ASN A 19 5.30 0.02 12.13
N LEU A 20 4.29 -0.02 11.26
CA LEU A 20 3.01 0.67 11.44
C LEU A 20 1.97 -0.24 12.07
N SER A 21 0.95 0.34 12.71
CA SER A 21 -0.24 -0.40 13.10
C SER A 21 -1.10 -0.78 11.89
N SER A 22 -1.99 -1.76 12.06
CA SER A 22 -2.99 -2.13 11.05
C SER A 22 -3.79 -0.93 10.52
N SER A 23 -4.22 -0.01 11.39
CA SER A 23 -4.96 1.20 10.98
C SER A 23 -4.10 2.22 10.23
N GLN A 24 -2.82 2.36 10.60
CA GLN A 24 -1.88 3.22 9.89
C GLN A 24 -1.56 2.70 8.50
N ILE A 25 -1.45 1.38 8.33
CA ILE A 25 -1.31 0.73 7.02
C ILE A 25 -2.49 1.06 6.12
N GLU A 26 -3.72 0.96 6.62
CA GLU A 26 -4.91 1.26 5.83
C GLU A 26 -4.94 2.73 5.39
N SER A 27 -4.59 3.65 6.29
CA SER A 27 -4.49 5.08 5.98
C SER A 27 -3.44 5.36 4.91
N GLN A 28 -2.21 4.86 5.08
CA GLN A 28 -1.14 5.05 4.09
C GLN A 28 -1.47 4.40 2.75
N LYS A 29 -2.12 3.24 2.75
CA LYS A 29 -2.57 2.60 1.52
C LYS A 29 -3.57 3.49 0.78
N ALA A 30 -4.49 4.15 1.49
CA ALA A 30 -5.44 5.07 0.87
C ALA A 30 -4.75 6.32 0.28
N GLU A 31 -3.76 6.89 0.98
CA GLU A 31 -2.93 8.00 0.50
C GLU A 31 -2.16 7.61 -0.76
N PHE A 32 -1.48 6.47 -0.72
CA PHE A 32 -0.77 5.90 -1.87
C PHE A 32 -1.69 5.71 -3.08
N GLU A 33 -2.90 5.15 -2.90
CA GLU A 33 -3.85 5.00 -4.00
C GLU A 33 -4.29 6.34 -4.59
N ALA A 34 -4.42 7.39 -3.76
CA ALA A 34 -4.71 8.74 -4.24
C ALA A 34 -3.56 9.30 -5.10
N GLU A 35 -2.31 9.08 -4.69
CA GLU A 35 -1.12 9.45 -5.49
C GLU A 35 -1.09 8.73 -6.83
N VAL A 36 -1.35 7.42 -6.84
CA VAL A 36 -1.43 6.63 -8.08
C VAL A 36 -2.49 7.20 -9.03
N GLN A 37 -3.67 7.56 -8.51
CA GLN A 37 -4.73 8.16 -9.32
C GLN A 37 -4.34 9.54 -9.86
N ALA A 38 -3.69 10.37 -9.04
CA ALA A 38 -3.20 11.68 -9.46
C ALA A 38 -2.17 11.53 -10.59
N LEU A 39 -1.20 10.62 -10.44
CA LEU A 39 -0.18 10.37 -11.45
C LEU A 39 -0.78 9.81 -12.75
N LEU A 40 -1.77 8.91 -12.67
CA LEU A 40 -2.50 8.41 -13.84
C LEU A 40 -3.32 9.50 -14.54
N ALA A 41 -3.88 10.45 -13.79
CA ALA A 41 -4.63 11.57 -14.35
C ALA A 41 -3.71 12.56 -15.08
N GLU A 42 -2.53 12.83 -14.51
CA GLU A 42 -1.48 13.62 -15.17
C GLU A 42 -1.08 12.96 -16.50
N HIS A 43 -0.95 11.63 -16.50
CA HIS A 43 -0.57 10.82 -17.65
C HIS A 43 -1.75 10.39 -18.54
N ARG A 44 -2.86 11.12 -18.47
CA ARG A 44 -3.99 10.98 -19.39
C ARG A 44 -3.89 12.05 -20.48
N PRO A 45 -3.83 11.71 -21.79
CA PRO A 45 -3.71 12.72 -22.84
C PRO A 45 -4.88 13.72 -22.83
N GLY A 46 -6.10 13.28 -22.52
CA GLY A 46 -7.31 14.05 -22.81
C GLY A 46 -7.64 13.99 -24.31
N ARG A 47 -8.92 14.20 -24.67
CA ARG A 47 -9.40 13.91 -26.04
C ARG A 47 -8.66 14.72 -27.12
N LEU A 48 -8.44 16.00 -26.86
CA LEU A 48 -7.82 16.91 -27.83
C LEU A 48 -6.33 16.63 -28.07
N VAL A 49 -5.56 16.26 -27.04
CA VAL A 49 -4.13 15.94 -27.18
C VAL A 49 -3.95 14.57 -27.83
N ALA A 50 -4.84 13.60 -27.53
CA ALA A 50 -4.82 12.29 -28.18
C ALA A 50 -5.07 12.38 -29.69
N GLU A 51 -5.97 13.26 -30.13
CA GLU A 51 -6.27 13.49 -31.55
C GLU A 51 -5.25 14.39 -32.26
N ARG A 52 -4.54 15.25 -31.51
CA ARG A 52 -3.57 16.21 -32.04
C ARG A 52 -2.36 16.35 -31.10
N PRO A 53 -1.37 15.43 -31.17
CA PRO A 53 -0.19 15.44 -30.29
C PRO A 53 0.60 16.75 -30.31
N ALA A 54 0.58 17.47 -31.43
CA ALA A 54 1.20 18.79 -31.57
C ALA A 54 0.63 19.85 -30.59
N LEU A 55 -0.56 19.63 -30.03
CA LEU A 55 -1.16 20.51 -29.03
C LEU A 55 -0.74 20.17 -27.59
N ALA A 56 -0.04 19.06 -27.35
CA ALA A 56 0.31 18.62 -26.00
C ALA A 56 1.06 19.71 -25.20
N GLN A 57 1.98 20.41 -25.86
CA GLN A 57 2.78 21.48 -25.27
C GLN A 57 1.93 22.66 -24.77
N VAL A 58 0.82 22.97 -25.45
CA VAL A 58 -0.14 24.02 -25.04
C VAL A 58 -0.87 23.65 -23.76
N TYR A 59 -1.06 22.35 -23.50
CA TYR A 59 -1.74 21.83 -22.32
C TYR A 59 -0.78 21.36 -21.23
N GLY A 60 0.52 21.71 -21.32
CA GLY A 60 1.53 21.29 -20.35
C GLY A 60 1.73 19.78 -20.29
N LYS A 61 1.44 19.06 -21.38
CA LYS A 61 1.57 17.61 -21.48
C LYS A 61 2.73 17.23 -22.40
N PRO A 62 3.42 16.11 -22.14
CA PRO A 62 4.39 15.57 -23.08
C PRO A 62 3.72 15.26 -24.43
N PRO A 63 4.41 15.50 -25.56
CA PRO A 63 3.90 15.24 -26.91
C PRO A 63 3.95 13.75 -27.27
N TYR A 64 3.50 12.90 -26.36
CA TYR A 64 3.42 11.46 -26.55
C TYR A 64 2.37 11.11 -27.61
N THR A 65 2.70 10.08 -28.38
CA THR A 65 1.75 9.30 -29.17
C THR A 65 0.78 8.54 -28.28
N ALA A 66 -0.34 8.07 -28.83
CA ALA A 66 -1.31 7.27 -28.08
C ALA A 66 -0.68 6.01 -27.45
N GLU A 67 0.28 5.39 -28.14
CA GLU A 67 0.99 4.22 -27.62
C GLU A 67 1.91 4.58 -26.45
N GLU A 68 2.65 5.69 -26.54
CA GLU A 68 3.50 6.17 -25.46
C GLU A 68 2.69 6.57 -24.21
N TRP A 69 1.51 7.16 -24.38
CA TRP A 69 0.58 7.41 -23.28
C TRP A 69 0.14 6.13 -22.59
N GLU A 70 -0.21 5.09 -23.34
CA GLU A 70 -0.61 3.82 -22.72
C GLU A 70 0.56 3.13 -22.05
N ARG A 71 1.75 3.15 -22.66
CA ARG A 71 2.98 2.62 -22.03
C ARG A 71 3.30 3.33 -20.71
N ALA A 72 3.21 4.65 -20.66
CA ALA A 72 3.41 5.44 -19.44
C ALA A 72 2.43 5.02 -18.33
N ARG A 73 1.14 4.84 -18.68
CA ARG A 73 0.12 4.40 -17.73
C ARG A 73 0.35 2.97 -17.25
N GLU A 74 0.80 2.10 -18.15
CA GLU A 74 1.11 0.72 -17.80
C GLU A 74 2.31 0.61 -16.86
N GLN A 75 3.34 1.45 -17.07
CA GLN A 75 4.46 1.58 -16.13
C GLN A 75 3.98 2.02 -14.75
N ILE A 76 3.14 3.06 -14.66
CA ILE A 76 2.56 3.52 -13.38
C ILE A 76 1.82 2.37 -12.67
N ARG A 77 0.97 1.64 -13.39
CA ARG A 77 0.23 0.48 -12.82
C ARG A 77 1.17 -0.62 -12.35
N THR A 78 2.23 -0.88 -13.09
CA THR A 78 3.21 -1.94 -12.80
C THR A 78 3.97 -1.62 -11.53
N GLU A 79 4.49 -0.41 -11.40
CA GLU A 79 5.18 0.04 -10.19
C GLU A 79 4.24 0.09 -9.00
N ALA A 80 3.02 0.60 -9.18
CA ALA A 80 2.04 0.64 -8.12
C ALA A 80 1.65 -0.77 -7.61
N LYS A 81 1.67 -1.78 -8.49
CA LYS A 81 1.42 -3.18 -8.11
C LYS A 81 2.49 -3.73 -7.17
N LYS A 82 3.76 -3.34 -7.34
CA LYS A 82 4.84 -3.75 -6.43
C LYS A 82 4.61 -3.19 -5.04
N VAL A 83 4.25 -1.91 -4.94
CA VAL A 83 3.95 -1.25 -3.66
C VAL A 83 2.74 -1.88 -2.97
N ARG A 84 1.64 -2.12 -3.71
CA ARG A 84 0.45 -2.82 -3.19
C ARG A 84 0.78 -4.20 -2.63
N PHE A 85 1.70 -4.92 -3.27
CA PHE A 85 2.15 -6.21 -2.77
C PHE A 85 2.85 -6.09 -1.42
N ARG A 86 3.72 -5.08 -1.24
CA ARG A 86 4.37 -4.80 0.06
C ARG A 86 3.36 -4.43 1.14
N PHE A 87 2.36 -3.60 0.83
CA PHE A 87 1.25 -3.32 1.76
C PHE A 87 0.52 -4.59 2.21
N ASN A 88 0.21 -5.50 1.28
CA ASN A 88 -0.47 -6.75 1.62
C ASN A 88 0.42 -7.67 2.46
N GLN A 89 1.73 -7.72 2.19
CA GLN A 89 2.69 -8.47 3.00
C GLN A 89 2.79 -7.90 4.43
N ALA A 90 2.96 -6.59 4.57
CA ALA A 90 3.05 -5.93 5.86
C ALA A 90 1.79 -6.17 6.70
N ALA A 91 0.61 -6.00 6.11
CA ALA A 91 -0.67 -6.28 6.78
C ALA A 91 -0.77 -7.73 7.26
N GLY A 92 -0.28 -8.69 6.48
CA GLY A 92 -0.24 -10.10 6.86
C GLY A 92 0.67 -10.37 8.06
N ILE A 93 1.87 -9.78 8.06
CA ILE A 93 2.85 -9.89 9.16
C ILE A 93 2.26 -9.32 10.46
N ILE A 94 1.74 -8.10 10.41
CA ILE A 94 1.15 -7.43 11.59
C ILE A 94 -0.05 -8.20 12.13
N ALA A 95 -0.93 -8.70 11.26
CA ALA A 95 -2.07 -9.51 11.69
C ALA A 95 -1.64 -10.80 12.41
N GLU A 96 -0.55 -11.42 11.96
CA GLU A 96 0.02 -12.60 12.62
C GLU A 96 0.62 -12.24 13.99
N GLU A 97 1.37 -11.14 14.07
CA GLU A 97 1.95 -10.63 15.32
C GLU A 97 0.87 -10.27 16.35
N GLU A 98 -0.16 -9.52 15.96
CA GLU A 98 -1.30 -9.17 16.80
C GLU A 98 -2.03 -10.42 17.32
N THR A 99 -2.20 -11.43 16.44
CA THR A 99 -2.83 -12.70 16.82
C THR A 99 -1.98 -13.46 17.84
N ASN A 100 -0.67 -13.51 17.64
CA ASN A 100 0.25 -14.20 18.54
C ASN A 100 0.34 -13.50 19.89
N ALA A 101 0.45 -12.17 19.92
CA ALA A 101 0.42 -11.38 21.16
C ALA A 101 -0.88 -11.59 21.94
N LYS A 102 -2.02 -11.66 21.25
CA LYS A 102 -3.32 -11.95 21.88
C LYS A 102 -3.37 -13.35 22.48
N ARG A 103 -2.82 -14.36 21.79
CA ARG A 103 -2.73 -15.75 22.32
C ARG A 103 -1.83 -15.82 23.56
N GLU A 104 -0.69 -15.15 23.53
CA GLU A 104 0.24 -15.10 24.65
C GLU A 104 -0.40 -14.44 25.88
N TRP A 105 -1.06 -13.30 25.68
CA TRP A 105 -1.82 -12.63 26.74
C TRP A 105 -2.92 -13.53 27.35
N MET A 106 -3.65 -14.26 26.52
CA MET A 106 -4.65 -15.23 26.99
C MET A 106 -4.02 -16.38 27.79
N SER A 107 -2.87 -16.91 27.36
CA SER A 107 -2.14 -17.95 28.09
C SER A 107 -1.72 -17.47 29.48
N ASN A 108 -1.12 -16.28 29.55
CA ASN A 108 -0.69 -15.66 30.80
C ASN A 108 -1.86 -15.41 31.76
N LEU A 109 -3.02 -15.00 31.25
CA LEU A 109 -4.24 -14.87 32.05
C LEU A 109 -4.67 -16.20 32.65
N VAL A 110 -4.74 -17.27 31.83
CA VAL A 110 -5.16 -18.60 32.30
C VAL A 110 -4.19 -19.14 33.36
N GLU A 111 -2.88 -18.97 33.17
CA GLU A 111 -1.87 -19.38 34.15
C GLU A 111 -1.93 -18.56 35.45
N SER A 112 -2.38 -17.31 35.40
CA SER A 112 -2.53 -16.45 36.58
C SER A 112 -3.79 -16.73 37.41
N LEU A 113 -4.73 -17.53 36.90
CA LEU A 113 -5.93 -17.89 37.63
C LEU A 113 -5.59 -18.89 38.75
N PRO A 114 -6.06 -18.66 40.00
CA PRO A 114 -5.84 -19.63 41.07
C PRO A 114 -6.51 -20.96 40.70
N THR A 115 -5.75 -22.04 40.72
CA THR A 115 -6.31 -23.40 40.65
C THR A 115 -7.27 -23.58 41.82
N PRO A 116 -8.54 -23.93 41.58
CA PRO A 116 -9.46 -24.22 42.67
C PRO A 116 -8.90 -25.40 43.46
N GLU A 117 -8.60 -25.18 44.75
CA GLU A 117 -8.40 -26.27 45.69
C GLU A 117 -9.73 -27.01 45.83
N ILE A 118 -9.98 -27.99 44.95
CA ILE A 118 -11.09 -28.90 45.11
C ILE A 118 -10.71 -29.86 46.24
N ASN A 119 -11.02 -29.45 47.47
CA ASN A 119 -10.94 -30.31 48.64
C ASN A 119 -12.10 -31.32 48.55
N ILE A 120 -11.89 -32.43 47.84
CA ILE A 120 -12.80 -33.57 47.88
C ILE A 120 -12.50 -34.30 49.18
N GLY A 121 -13.13 -33.87 50.26
CA GLY A 121 -13.18 -34.61 51.51
C GLY A 121 -13.78 -35.99 51.26
N LEU A 122 -12.96 -37.02 51.51
CA LEU A 122 -13.32 -38.44 51.55
C LEU A 122 -14.22 -38.77 52.75
#